data_AF-A0A3D1BQS3-F1
#
_entry.id   AF-A0A3D1BQS3-F1
#
_cell.length_a   1.000
_cell.length_b   1.000
_cell.length_c   1.000
_cell.angle_alpha   90.00
_cell.angle_beta   90.00
_cell.angle_gamma   90.00
#
_symmetry.space_group_name_H-M   'P 1'
#
loop_
_entity.id
_entity.type
_entity.pdbx_description
1 polymer ?
#
loop_
_entity_poly.entity_id
_entity_poly.type
_entity_poly.pdbx_seq_one_letter_code
_entity_poly.pdbx_strand_id
1 'polypeptide(L)'
;MNKLYLFLLILLVCLSSCEKKRYFRDDEALLVFTDDTIHFDTVFTSIGTVTKELRVINPYRSWINIDKIYLAGGHYSPFRLNVDGVPANNFTNIEIGPFDSIFIFIDAIIDPGDKDNPVLINDSVVFEINASVQDVNLIAWGQDINLLDGAVIGTETWMAGKPYVVYNSLMVDTGHVLTINEGARVLFHRGSSLYIAGSLIVNGTVESPVIFASDRIEEIYSDVPGQWQGLYFLNGSSGNRINNASIINAVTGIHSGNLGTPDPAPDMELYNVLVSHMSVSGLSSLGSRITAQNMLISHCGYYCTFLAMGGDYSFTHCTIANQWDYSNRISPSVYISDYYDYNETRYAAQLVKAGFYNSVITGRKGSEIYITSVDQKQLNIEFINCLIQDEYLQQYTADNCIFNQDPLFLSWSEYDFRPDNLSPLINKGAVYYANIVPADMRGNSRIDDEAPDIGAYEKQPGENDTQK
;
A
#
# COMPACT_ATOMS: atom_id res chain seq x y z
N MET A 1 -46.70 33.24 -53.52
CA MET A 1 -46.65 31.77 -53.74
C MET A 1 -45.34 31.11 -53.28
N ASN A 2 -44.15 31.72 -53.34
CA ASN A 2 -42.88 31.02 -53.10
C ASN A 2 -42.57 30.56 -51.65
N LYS A 3 -43.11 31.19 -50.61
CA LYS A 3 -42.80 30.81 -49.21
C LYS A 3 -43.54 29.56 -48.72
N LEU A 4 -44.75 29.30 -49.26
CA LEU A 4 -45.56 28.13 -48.88
C LEU A 4 -45.01 26.84 -49.48
N TYR A 5 -44.53 26.88 -50.73
CA TYR A 5 -43.88 25.73 -51.37
C TYR A 5 -42.52 25.39 -50.73
N LEU A 6 -41.75 26.40 -50.31
CA LEU A 6 -40.49 26.17 -49.60
C LEU A 6 -40.72 25.55 -48.22
N PHE A 7 -41.76 25.99 -47.50
CA PHE A 7 -42.17 25.40 -46.22
C PHE A 7 -42.68 23.96 -46.39
N LEU A 8 -43.49 23.68 -47.42
CA LEU A 8 -43.94 22.31 -47.71
C LEU A 8 -42.79 21.39 -48.14
N LEU A 9 -41.80 21.89 -48.90
CA LEU A 9 -40.63 21.12 -49.32
C LEU A 9 -39.73 20.77 -48.13
N ILE A 10 -39.50 21.72 -47.22
CA ILE A 10 -38.74 21.47 -45.97
C ILE A 10 -39.49 20.47 -45.08
N LEU A 11 -40.82 20.57 -44.98
CA LEU A 11 -41.64 19.61 -44.24
C LEU A 11 -41.57 18.19 -44.86
N LEU A 12 -41.51 18.08 -46.20
CA LEU A 12 -41.39 16.81 -46.90
C LEU A 12 -40.01 16.15 -46.71
N VAL A 13 -38.94 16.96 -46.67
CA VAL A 13 -37.57 16.49 -46.38
C VAL A 13 -37.45 16.03 -44.92
N CYS A 14 -38.12 16.69 -43.98
CA CYS A 14 -38.17 16.26 -42.57
C CYS A 14 -38.97 14.96 -42.35
N LEU A 15 -39.91 14.61 -43.25
CA LEU A 15 -40.68 13.36 -43.19
C LEU A 15 -39.99 12.16 -43.87
N SER A 16 -38.83 12.37 -44.50
CA SER A 16 -38.12 11.35 -45.27
C SER A 16 -37.01 10.61 -44.49
N SER A 17 -36.86 10.87 -43.19
CA SER A 17 -35.79 10.27 -42.37
C SER A 17 -36.25 9.01 -41.62
N CYS A 18 -36.73 8.01 -42.35
CA CYS A 18 -36.94 6.67 -41.81
C CYS A 18 -36.22 5.66 -42.71
N GLU A 19 -34.91 5.51 -42.54
CA GLU A 19 -34.18 4.38 -43.12
C GLU A 19 -34.67 3.10 -42.44
N LYS A 20 -35.15 2.14 -43.24
CA LYS A 20 -35.46 0.80 -42.72
C LYS A 20 -34.14 0.14 -42.29
N LYS A 21 -34.05 -0.25 -41.01
CA LYS A 21 -32.92 -1.02 -40.48
C LYS A 21 -32.70 -2.25 -41.37
N ARG A 22 -31.48 -2.38 -41.91
CA ARG A 22 -31.04 -3.56 -42.65
C ARG A 22 -30.20 -4.41 -41.72
N TYR A 23 -30.74 -5.56 -41.34
CA TYR A 23 -30.04 -6.53 -40.51
C TYR A 23 -29.09 -7.37 -41.35
N PHE A 24 -28.00 -7.78 -40.73
CA PHE A 24 -27.11 -8.81 -41.23
C PHE A 24 -27.89 -10.12 -41.36
N ARG A 25 -27.69 -10.86 -42.46
CA ARG A 25 -28.52 -12.03 -42.83
C ARG A 25 -27.74 -13.32 -43.00
N ASP A 26 -26.44 -13.29 -42.71
CA ASP A 26 -25.63 -14.50 -42.76
C ASP A 26 -25.78 -15.28 -41.44
N ASP A 27 -25.73 -16.60 -41.53
CA ASP A 27 -25.89 -17.49 -40.38
C ASP A 27 -24.62 -17.52 -39.50
N GLU A 28 -23.49 -17.00 -40.01
CA GLU A 28 -22.16 -16.98 -39.37
C GLU A 28 -21.73 -15.56 -38.93
N ALA A 29 -22.65 -14.73 -38.44
CA ALA A 29 -22.28 -13.41 -37.93
C ALA A 29 -21.31 -13.53 -36.73
N LEU A 30 -20.22 -12.75 -36.74
CA LEU A 30 -19.24 -12.71 -35.65
C LEU A 30 -19.09 -11.29 -35.08
N LEU A 31 -19.09 -11.21 -33.76
CA LEU A 31 -18.76 -10.02 -32.99
C LEU A 31 -17.24 -9.91 -32.80
N VAL A 32 -16.78 -8.68 -32.60
CA VAL A 32 -15.42 -8.39 -32.14
C VAL A 32 -15.49 -7.91 -30.70
N PHE A 33 -14.66 -8.49 -29.85
CA PHE A 33 -14.54 -8.11 -28.44
C PHE A 33 -13.24 -7.35 -28.20
N THR A 34 -13.22 -6.45 -27.21
CA THR A 34 -11.96 -5.83 -26.76
C THR A 34 -11.04 -6.82 -26.06
N ASP A 35 -11.62 -7.84 -25.44
CA ASP A 35 -10.93 -8.81 -24.61
C ASP A 35 -11.53 -10.21 -24.87
N ASP A 36 -10.67 -11.22 -24.91
CA ASP A 36 -11.06 -12.63 -24.99
C ASP A 36 -11.18 -13.28 -23.60
N THR A 37 -10.51 -12.69 -22.61
CA THR A 37 -10.58 -13.07 -21.19
C THR A 37 -10.54 -11.83 -20.30
N ILE A 38 -11.43 -11.78 -19.32
CA ILE A 38 -11.50 -10.73 -18.30
C ILE A 38 -11.05 -11.33 -16.98
N HIS A 39 -9.91 -10.82 -16.50
CA HIS A 39 -9.35 -11.19 -15.22
C HIS A 39 -9.83 -10.22 -14.13
N PHE A 40 -10.34 -10.82 -13.05
CA PHE A 40 -10.52 -10.18 -11.77
C PHE A 40 -9.39 -10.67 -10.86
N ASP A 41 -8.73 -9.72 -10.23
CA ASP A 41 -7.75 -10.01 -9.18
C ASP A 41 -8.43 -10.66 -7.97
N THR A 42 -7.68 -10.89 -6.91
CA THR A 42 -8.25 -11.54 -5.71
C THR A 42 -9.44 -10.74 -5.18
N VAL A 43 -10.59 -11.40 -5.16
CA VAL A 43 -11.87 -10.86 -4.77
C VAL A 43 -12.17 -11.34 -3.36
N PHE A 44 -12.32 -10.41 -2.42
CA PHE A 44 -12.80 -10.79 -1.10
C PHE A 44 -14.27 -11.21 -1.16
N THR A 45 -14.55 -12.38 -0.62
CA THR A 45 -15.91 -12.91 -0.57
C THR A 45 -16.81 -11.95 0.20
N SER A 46 -18.09 -11.87 -0.19
CA SER A 46 -19.12 -10.99 0.40
C SER A 46 -18.97 -9.47 0.17
N ILE A 47 -17.83 -8.97 -0.31
CA ILE A 47 -17.61 -7.52 -0.57
C ILE A 47 -17.87 -7.16 -2.03
N GLY A 48 -17.47 -8.05 -2.95
CA GLY A 48 -17.60 -7.86 -4.38
C GLY A 48 -16.39 -7.17 -5.03
N THR A 49 -16.33 -7.18 -6.35
CA THR A 49 -15.19 -6.68 -7.13
C THR A 49 -15.35 -5.23 -7.56
N VAL A 50 -14.25 -4.66 -8.09
CA VAL A 50 -14.36 -3.56 -9.06
C VAL A 50 -15.11 -4.03 -10.31
N THR A 51 -15.78 -3.11 -10.98
CA THR A 51 -16.43 -3.35 -12.27
C THR A 51 -15.41 -3.26 -13.40
N LYS A 52 -15.38 -4.27 -14.27
CA LYS A 52 -14.60 -4.31 -15.52
C LYS A 52 -15.52 -3.98 -16.69
N GLU A 53 -14.97 -3.38 -17.73
CA GLU A 53 -15.67 -3.04 -18.97
C GLU A 53 -15.27 -4.01 -20.09
N LEU A 54 -16.24 -4.48 -20.85
CA LEU A 54 -16.09 -5.22 -22.09
C LEU A 54 -16.83 -4.48 -23.20
N ARG A 55 -16.15 -4.17 -24.30
CA ARG A 55 -16.82 -3.59 -25.47
C ARG A 55 -17.09 -4.66 -26.52
N VAL A 56 -18.35 -4.73 -26.93
CA VAL A 56 -18.82 -5.68 -27.96
C VAL A 56 -19.12 -4.89 -29.23
N ILE A 57 -18.42 -5.22 -30.31
CA ILE A 57 -18.37 -4.41 -31.52
C ILE A 57 -19.04 -5.17 -32.67
N ASN A 58 -19.91 -4.47 -33.39
CA ASN A 58 -20.42 -4.90 -34.68
C ASN A 58 -19.45 -4.45 -35.79
N PRO A 59 -18.67 -5.35 -36.42
CA PRO A 59 -17.72 -4.97 -37.46
C PRO A 59 -18.38 -4.72 -38.82
N TYR A 60 -19.70 -4.87 -38.94
CA TYR A 60 -20.41 -4.82 -40.21
C TYR A 60 -21.13 -3.48 -40.44
N ARG A 61 -21.41 -3.22 -41.71
CA ARG A 61 -22.19 -2.06 -42.20
C ARG A 61 -23.71 -2.25 -42.08
N SER A 62 -24.15 -3.35 -41.48
CA SER A 62 -25.54 -3.72 -41.27
C SER A 62 -25.80 -3.87 -39.77
N TRP A 63 -27.06 -3.75 -39.35
CA TRP A 63 -27.45 -3.99 -37.96
C TRP A 63 -27.23 -5.45 -37.58
N ILE A 64 -26.73 -5.71 -36.38
CA ILE A 64 -26.72 -7.06 -35.78
C ILE A 64 -27.77 -7.10 -34.68
N ASN A 65 -28.52 -8.21 -34.61
CA ASN A 65 -29.33 -8.56 -33.45
C ASN A 65 -28.64 -9.72 -32.73
N ILE A 66 -28.25 -9.50 -31.48
CA ILE A 66 -27.77 -10.56 -30.60
C ILE A 66 -28.99 -11.22 -29.98
N ASP A 67 -29.18 -12.51 -30.24
CA ASP A 67 -30.34 -13.26 -29.76
C ASP A 67 -30.29 -13.39 -28.25
N LYS A 68 -29.13 -13.73 -27.69
CA LYS A 68 -28.90 -13.75 -26.24
C LYS A 68 -27.51 -13.29 -25.81
N ILE A 69 -27.45 -12.65 -24.65
CA ILE A 69 -26.23 -12.42 -23.86
C ILE A 69 -26.49 -12.96 -22.45
N TYR A 70 -25.69 -13.91 -21.97
CA TYR A 70 -25.89 -14.51 -20.64
C TYR A 70 -24.60 -15.06 -20.04
N LEU A 71 -24.62 -15.32 -18.74
CA LEU A 71 -23.53 -16.00 -18.05
C LEU A 71 -23.69 -17.53 -18.18
N ALA A 72 -22.63 -18.24 -18.56
CA ALA A 72 -22.68 -19.71 -18.73
C ALA A 72 -23.06 -20.44 -17.42
N GLY A 73 -22.59 -19.94 -16.26
CA GLY A 73 -22.99 -20.41 -14.93
C GLY A 73 -24.45 -20.10 -14.54
N GLY A 74 -25.15 -19.27 -15.31
CA GLY A 74 -26.55 -18.91 -15.09
C GLY A 74 -26.79 -18.29 -13.71
N HIS A 75 -27.77 -18.82 -12.96
CA HIS A 75 -28.06 -18.36 -11.60
C HIS A 75 -26.90 -18.64 -10.63
N TYR A 76 -26.09 -19.67 -10.87
CA TYR A 76 -24.98 -20.03 -9.99
C TYR A 76 -23.72 -19.22 -10.27
N SER A 77 -23.73 -18.36 -11.29
CA SER A 77 -22.61 -17.46 -11.56
C SER A 77 -22.47 -16.45 -10.42
N PRO A 78 -21.26 -16.28 -9.86
CA PRO A 78 -20.98 -15.18 -8.95
C PRO A 78 -20.77 -13.86 -9.71
N PHE A 79 -20.69 -13.88 -11.04
CA PHE A 79 -20.57 -12.69 -11.88
C PHE A 79 -21.95 -12.07 -12.13
N ARG A 80 -21.96 -10.76 -12.39
CA ARG A 80 -23.16 -10.01 -12.74
C ARG A 80 -22.86 -9.15 -13.95
N LEU A 81 -23.86 -9.03 -14.82
CA LEU A 81 -23.76 -8.26 -16.05
C LEU A 81 -24.65 -7.02 -15.99
N ASN A 82 -24.16 -5.95 -16.59
CA ASN A 82 -24.91 -4.77 -16.94
C ASN A 82 -24.60 -4.40 -18.40
N VAL A 83 -25.61 -4.47 -19.27
CA VAL A 83 -25.48 -4.17 -20.70
C VAL A 83 -26.11 -2.81 -20.97
N ASP A 84 -25.32 -1.84 -21.42
CA ASP A 84 -25.72 -0.45 -21.69
C ASP A 84 -26.56 0.21 -20.57
N GLY A 85 -26.20 -0.06 -19.32
CA GLY A 85 -26.85 0.52 -18.15
C GLY A 85 -27.98 -0.34 -17.55
N VAL A 86 -28.34 -1.47 -18.17
CA VAL A 86 -29.39 -2.38 -17.69
C VAL A 86 -28.77 -3.61 -17.01
N PRO A 87 -28.97 -3.82 -15.70
CA PRO A 87 -28.47 -5.01 -15.00
C PRO A 87 -29.41 -6.22 -15.20
N ALA A 88 -28.86 -7.34 -15.65
CA ALA A 88 -29.53 -8.64 -15.73
C ALA A 88 -28.50 -9.77 -15.94
N ASN A 89 -28.88 -11.02 -15.69
CA ASN A 89 -28.00 -12.18 -15.96
C ASN A 89 -28.27 -12.81 -17.34
N ASN A 90 -29.28 -12.30 -18.05
CA ASN A 90 -29.67 -12.73 -19.37
C ASN A 90 -30.36 -11.57 -20.10
N PHE A 91 -29.94 -11.31 -21.32
CA PHE A 91 -30.48 -10.30 -22.22
C PHE A 91 -30.89 -10.96 -23.52
N THR A 92 -31.95 -10.46 -24.14
CA THR A 92 -32.44 -10.98 -25.42
C THR A 92 -32.70 -9.86 -26.40
N ASN A 93 -32.44 -10.11 -27.69
CA ASN A 93 -32.70 -9.17 -28.78
C ASN A 93 -31.98 -7.82 -28.60
N ILE A 94 -30.67 -7.87 -28.39
CA ILE A 94 -29.82 -6.68 -28.27
C ILE A 94 -29.35 -6.26 -29.65
N GLU A 95 -29.74 -5.07 -30.09
CA GLU A 95 -29.40 -4.55 -31.41
C GLU A 95 -28.16 -3.68 -31.36
N ILE A 96 -27.18 -3.95 -32.24
CA ILE A 96 -25.99 -3.11 -32.43
C ILE A 96 -26.04 -2.48 -33.82
N GLY A 97 -25.90 -1.15 -33.86
CA GLY A 97 -25.86 -0.38 -35.10
C GLY A 97 -24.64 -0.73 -35.98
N PRO A 98 -24.67 -0.36 -37.28
CA PRO A 98 -23.53 -0.53 -38.18
C PRO A 98 -22.25 0.13 -37.64
N PHE A 99 -21.16 -0.64 -37.55
CA PHE A 99 -19.86 -0.19 -37.00
C PHE A 99 -19.92 0.39 -35.59
N ASP A 100 -20.98 0.05 -34.86
CA ASP A 100 -21.23 0.54 -33.51
C ASP A 100 -20.81 -0.52 -32.46
N SER A 101 -20.93 -0.15 -31.19
CA SER A 101 -20.63 -1.04 -30.08
C SER A 101 -21.55 -0.80 -28.89
N ILE A 102 -21.69 -1.84 -28.07
CA ILE A 102 -22.33 -1.76 -26.76
C ILE A 102 -21.27 -1.94 -25.66
N PHE A 103 -21.59 -1.45 -24.47
CA PHE A 103 -20.77 -1.64 -23.27
C PHE A 103 -21.40 -2.71 -22.38
N ILE A 104 -20.57 -3.63 -21.91
CA ILE A 104 -20.93 -4.60 -20.88
C ILE A 104 -20.05 -4.34 -19.68
N PHE A 105 -20.67 -3.99 -18.56
CA PHE A 105 -20.02 -3.83 -17.27
C PHE A 105 -20.20 -5.11 -16.47
N ILE A 106 -19.10 -5.62 -15.92
CA ILE A 106 -19.03 -6.94 -15.29
C ILE A 106 -18.39 -6.79 -13.92
N ASP A 107 -19.05 -7.30 -12.89
CA ASP A 107 -18.47 -7.44 -11.55
C ASP A 107 -18.79 -8.82 -10.98
N ALA A 108 -18.22 -9.16 -9.83
CA ALA A 108 -18.50 -10.41 -9.14
C ALA A 108 -18.77 -10.19 -7.65
N ILE A 109 -19.65 -11.02 -7.07
CA ILE A 109 -19.80 -11.20 -5.62
C ILE A 109 -19.71 -12.70 -5.36
N ILE A 110 -18.67 -13.11 -4.63
CA ILE A 110 -18.38 -14.51 -4.35
C ILE A 110 -18.86 -14.84 -2.95
N ASP A 111 -19.61 -15.93 -2.83
CA ASP A 111 -20.03 -16.47 -1.54
C ASP A 111 -18.85 -17.13 -0.80
N PRO A 112 -18.72 -16.93 0.53
CA PRO A 112 -17.62 -17.47 1.31
C PRO A 112 -17.68 -19.00 1.40
N GLY A 113 -16.51 -19.65 1.24
CA GLY A 113 -16.37 -21.11 1.17
C GLY A 113 -15.80 -21.80 2.42
N ASP A 114 -15.50 -21.02 3.46
CA ASP A 114 -14.70 -21.37 4.64
C ASP A 114 -13.30 -21.93 4.32
N LYS A 115 -12.58 -21.32 3.38
CA LYS A 115 -11.24 -21.73 2.94
C LYS A 115 -10.17 -20.67 3.20
N ASP A 116 -8.99 -21.11 3.62
CA ASP A 116 -7.86 -20.20 3.88
C ASP A 116 -7.22 -19.64 2.60
N ASN A 117 -7.17 -20.46 1.54
CA ASN A 117 -6.51 -20.11 0.29
C ASN A 117 -7.51 -19.60 -0.76
N PRO A 118 -7.08 -18.68 -1.64
CA PRO A 118 -7.89 -18.24 -2.76
C PRO A 118 -8.36 -19.40 -3.64
N VAL A 119 -9.59 -19.32 -4.14
CA VAL A 119 -10.20 -20.31 -5.03
C VAL A 119 -10.38 -19.71 -6.41
N LEU A 120 -9.87 -20.40 -7.44
CA LEU A 120 -10.12 -20.04 -8.83
C LEU A 120 -11.59 -20.27 -9.19
N ILE A 121 -12.22 -19.23 -9.73
CA ILE A 121 -13.60 -19.22 -10.20
C ILE A 121 -13.58 -18.83 -11.68
N ASN A 122 -14.17 -19.69 -12.50
CA ASN A 122 -14.28 -19.48 -13.94
C ASN A 122 -15.74 -19.44 -14.35
N ASP A 123 -16.06 -18.54 -15.27
CA ASP A 123 -17.32 -18.49 -16.01
C ASP A 123 -17.07 -17.89 -17.39
N SER A 124 -18.12 -17.66 -18.18
CA SER A 124 -18.02 -16.89 -19.41
C SER A 124 -19.27 -16.08 -19.70
N VAL A 125 -19.11 -14.97 -20.42
CA VAL A 125 -20.22 -14.24 -21.05
C VAL A 125 -20.42 -14.84 -22.43
N VAL A 126 -21.59 -15.43 -22.65
CA VAL A 126 -21.96 -16.13 -23.89
C VAL A 126 -22.86 -15.25 -24.74
N PHE A 127 -22.54 -15.18 -26.03
CA PHE A 127 -23.26 -14.44 -27.06
C PHE A 127 -23.81 -15.42 -28.10
N GLU A 128 -25.13 -15.41 -28.31
CA GLU A 128 -25.80 -16.18 -29.35
C GLU A 128 -26.28 -15.23 -30.46
N ILE A 129 -25.88 -15.49 -31.71
CA ILE A 129 -26.36 -14.76 -32.90
C ILE A 129 -26.66 -15.76 -34.00
N ASN A 130 -27.93 -15.91 -34.37
CA ASN A 130 -28.40 -16.89 -35.34
C ASN A 130 -27.93 -18.31 -34.97
N ALA A 131 -26.96 -18.87 -35.71
CA ALA A 131 -26.36 -20.18 -35.45
C ALA A 131 -24.97 -20.08 -34.79
N SER A 132 -24.39 -18.87 -34.68
CA SER A 132 -23.09 -18.62 -34.07
C SER A 132 -23.19 -18.47 -32.56
N VAL A 133 -22.23 -19.06 -31.86
CA VAL A 133 -22.00 -18.86 -30.42
C VAL A 133 -20.56 -18.40 -30.23
N GLN A 134 -20.38 -17.30 -29.49
CA GLN A 134 -19.08 -16.80 -29.05
C GLN A 134 -19.11 -16.55 -27.55
N ASP A 135 -17.95 -16.58 -26.91
CA ASP A 135 -17.83 -16.30 -25.49
C ASP A 135 -16.58 -15.49 -25.16
N VAL A 136 -16.63 -14.85 -23.99
CA VAL A 136 -15.50 -14.17 -23.36
C VAL A 136 -15.34 -14.78 -21.97
N ASN A 137 -14.14 -15.29 -21.67
CA ASN A 137 -13.86 -15.96 -20.40
C ASN A 137 -13.83 -14.95 -19.25
N LEU A 138 -14.36 -15.35 -18.09
CA LEU A 138 -14.28 -14.62 -16.84
C LEU A 138 -13.48 -15.46 -15.84
N ILE A 139 -12.43 -14.88 -15.27
CA ILE A 139 -11.56 -15.56 -14.31
C ILE A 139 -11.41 -14.68 -13.07
N ALA A 140 -11.70 -15.24 -11.89
CA ALA A 140 -11.56 -14.56 -10.59
C ALA A 140 -10.93 -15.48 -9.54
N TRP A 141 -10.26 -14.90 -8.55
CA TRP A 141 -9.78 -15.63 -7.37
C TRP A 141 -10.55 -15.20 -6.12
N GLY A 142 -11.45 -16.04 -5.61
CA GLY A 142 -12.20 -15.74 -4.38
C GLY A 142 -11.40 -16.04 -3.11
N GLN A 143 -11.23 -15.06 -2.23
CA GLN A 143 -10.52 -15.21 -0.96
C GLN A 143 -11.48 -14.91 0.21
N ASP A 144 -11.67 -15.89 1.09
CA ASP A 144 -12.38 -15.67 2.33
C ASP A 144 -11.55 -14.82 3.29
N ILE A 145 -12.22 -14.03 4.12
CA ILE A 145 -11.59 -13.05 5.00
C ILE A 145 -12.17 -13.12 6.42
N ASN A 146 -11.38 -12.66 7.38
CA ASN A 146 -11.89 -12.26 8.69
C ASN A 146 -12.26 -10.78 8.63
N LEU A 147 -13.52 -10.46 8.32
CA LEU A 147 -13.99 -9.09 8.22
C LEU A 147 -14.17 -8.47 9.62
N LEU A 148 -13.51 -7.34 9.84
CA LEU A 148 -13.60 -6.55 11.06
C LEU A 148 -14.11 -5.15 10.68
N ASP A 149 -15.37 -4.86 11.00
CA ASP A 149 -16.03 -3.62 10.59
C ASP A 149 -16.30 -2.70 11.79
N GLY A 150 -15.48 -1.67 11.98
CA GLY A 150 -15.73 -0.59 12.94
C GLY A 150 -15.95 -1.05 14.38
N ALA A 151 -14.94 -1.62 15.02
CA ALA A 151 -15.06 -2.27 16.33
C ALA A 151 -14.02 -1.82 17.36
N VAL A 152 -14.40 -1.90 18.63
CA VAL A 152 -13.47 -1.89 19.77
C VAL A 152 -13.29 -3.34 20.20
N ILE A 153 -12.05 -3.83 20.16
CA ILE A 153 -11.72 -5.22 20.42
C ILE A 153 -11.02 -5.39 21.78
N GLY A 154 -11.28 -6.55 22.39
CA GLY A 154 -10.64 -6.97 23.62
C GLY A 154 -9.32 -7.68 23.36
N THR A 155 -8.95 -8.63 24.24
CA THR A 155 -7.73 -9.42 24.08
C THR A 155 -7.99 -10.52 23.06
N GLU A 156 -7.20 -10.52 21.98
CA GLU A 156 -7.35 -11.44 20.87
C GLU A 156 -5.98 -11.95 20.38
N THR A 157 -6.01 -13.07 19.67
CA THR A 157 -4.84 -13.62 18.99
C THR A 157 -5.21 -13.94 17.55
N TRP A 158 -4.48 -13.35 16.62
CA TRP A 158 -4.65 -13.51 15.19
C TRP A 158 -3.55 -14.41 14.61
N MET A 159 -3.95 -15.36 13.77
CA MET A 159 -3.09 -16.40 13.21
C MET A 159 -2.95 -16.22 11.70
N ALA A 160 -1.96 -16.87 11.09
CA ALA A 160 -1.92 -17.02 9.64
C ALA A 160 -3.18 -17.73 9.09
N GLY A 161 -3.46 -17.52 7.81
CA GLY A 161 -4.62 -18.08 7.10
C GLY A 161 -5.36 -17.00 6.33
N LYS A 162 -6.69 -16.97 6.49
CA LYS A 162 -7.52 -15.90 5.93
C LYS A 162 -7.05 -14.52 6.41
N PRO A 163 -6.89 -13.54 5.51
CA PRO A 163 -6.51 -12.19 5.92
C PRO A 163 -7.57 -11.58 6.84
N TYR A 164 -7.13 -10.79 7.80
CA TYR A 164 -7.98 -9.93 8.59
C TYR A 164 -8.18 -8.64 7.81
N VAL A 165 -9.42 -8.36 7.40
CA VAL A 165 -9.72 -7.18 6.60
C VAL A 165 -10.49 -6.18 7.45
N VAL A 166 -9.89 -5.02 7.62
CA VAL A 166 -10.37 -3.95 8.47
C VAL A 166 -11.15 -2.94 7.63
N TYR A 167 -12.48 -2.96 7.79
CA TYR A 167 -13.39 -1.94 7.30
C TYR A 167 -13.70 -0.98 8.44
N ASN A 168 -13.70 0.32 8.15
CA ASN A 168 -13.74 1.35 9.19
C ASN A 168 -12.60 1.15 10.23
N SER A 169 -12.45 2.03 11.20
CA SER A 169 -11.32 1.93 12.13
C SER A 169 -11.56 0.89 13.23
N LEU A 170 -10.50 0.20 13.65
CA LEU A 170 -10.50 -0.67 14.83
C LEU A 170 -9.77 -0.02 16.00
N MET A 171 -10.12 -0.40 17.22
CA MET A 171 -9.44 0.02 18.44
C MET A 171 -9.17 -1.16 19.36
N VAL A 172 -7.91 -1.38 19.75
CA VAL A 172 -7.55 -2.26 20.86
C VAL A 172 -7.78 -1.50 22.15
N ASP A 173 -8.73 -1.95 22.97
CA ASP A 173 -9.15 -1.24 24.17
C ASP A 173 -8.06 -1.20 25.25
N THR A 174 -8.14 -0.23 26.15
CA THR A 174 -7.21 -0.06 27.26
C THR A 174 -7.15 -1.35 28.10
N GLY A 175 -5.93 -1.75 28.48
CA GLY A 175 -5.69 -2.96 29.28
C GLY A 175 -5.85 -4.28 28.53
N HIS A 176 -6.16 -4.26 27.22
CA HIS A 176 -6.24 -5.45 26.38
C HIS A 176 -5.04 -5.57 25.45
N VAL A 177 -4.77 -6.78 24.98
CA VAL A 177 -3.63 -7.08 24.11
C VAL A 177 -4.11 -7.72 22.82
N LEU A 178 -3.76 -7.12 21.69
CA LEU A 178 -3.85 -7.78 20.39
C LEU A 178 -2.52 -8.46 20.07
N THR A 179 -2.54 -9.79 19.93
CA THR A 179 -1.38 -10.58 19.49
C THR A 179 -1.56 -11.02 18.05
N ILE A 180 -0.59 -10.75 17.17
CA ILE A 180 -0.62 -11.14 15.77
C ILE A 180 0.61 -12.00 15.49
N ASN A 181 0.38 -13.27 15.13
CA ASN A 181 1.47 -14.23 14.92
C ASN A 181 1.93 -14.26 13.46
N GLU A 182 3.13 -14.82 13.26
CA GLU A 182 3.81 -14.96 11.98
C GLU A 182 2.89 -15.40 10.82
N GLY A 183 3.15 -14.82 9.64
CA GLY A 183 2.39 -15.09 8.41
C GLY A 183 0.97 -14.52 8.37
N ALA A 184 0.48 -13.89 9.44
CA ALA A 184 -0.80 -13.18 9.41
C ALA A 184 -0.76 -11.95 8.48
N ARG A 185 -1.88 -11.70 7.79
CA ARG A 185 -2.08 -10.54 6.92
C ARG A 185 -3.23 -9.70 7.46
N VAL A 186 -2.97 -8.44 7.75
CA VAL A 186 -3.96 -7.45 8.19
C VAL A 186 -4.07 -6.40 7.09
N LEU A 187 -5.20 -6.40 6.40
CA LEU A 187 -5.45 -5.56 5.24
C LEU A 187 -6.47 -4.48 5.61
N PHE A 188 -6.23 -3.26 5.17
CA PHE A 188 -7.01 -2.09 5.58
C PHE A 188 -7.75 -1.48 4.40
N HIS A 189 -9.05 -1.30 4.56
CA HIS A 189 -9.86 -0.57 3.60
C HIS A 189 -9.51 0.92 3.62
N ARG A 190 -9.80 1.62 2.52
CA ARG A 190 -9.51 3.04 2.40
C ARG A 190 -10.10 3.88 3.53
N GLY A 191 -9.23 4.62 4.22
CA GLY A 191 -9.60 5.50 5.34
C GLY A 191 -9.71 4.81 6.70
N SER A 192 -9.47 3.50 6.79
CA SER A 192 -9.41 2.78 8.06
C SER A 192 -8.06 2.95 8.77
N SER A 193 -8.09 2.76 10.09
CA SER A 193 -6.94 2.82 11.01
C SER A 193 -7.00 1.66 11.99
N LEU A 194 -5.87 1.29 12.58
CA LEU A 194 -5.83 0.55 13.84
C LEU A 194 -5.37 1.49 14.95
N TYR A 195 -6.24 1.74 15.92
CA TYR A 195 -5.93 2.47 17.15
C TYR A 195 -5.54 1.48 18.26
N ILE A 196 -4.49 1.81 19.01
CA ILE A 196 -3.98 0.98 20.09
C ILE A 196 -3.99 1.83 21.37
N ALA A 197 -4.99 1.60 22.23
CA ALA A 197 -5.01 2.14 23.60
C ALA A 197 -4.52 1.13 24.64
N GLY A 198 -4.61 -0.17 24.32
CA GLY A 198 -3.99 -1.26 25.06
C GLY A 198 -2.57 -1.54 24.56
N SER A 199 -2.31 -2.78 24.15
CA SER A 199 -1.00 -3.22 23.64
C SER A 199 -1.13 -3.95 22.30
N LEU A 200 -0.14 -3.77 21.43
CA LEU A 200 0.04 -4.56 20.22
C LEU A 200 1.31 -5.41 20.34
N ILE A 201 1.17 -6.72 20.12
CA ILE A 201 2.27 -7.68 20.06
C ILE A 201 2.26 -8.36 18.69
N VAL A 202 3.29 -8.13 17.89
CA VAL A 202 3.47 -8.76 16.57
C VAL A 202 4.66 -9.70 16.62
N ASN A 203 4.42 -10.97 16.33
CA ASN A 203 5.39 -12.06 16.43
C ASN A 203 5.65 -12.67 15.04
N GLY A 204 6.06 -11.85 14.08
CA GLY A 204 6.53 -12.36 12.80
C GLY A 204 7.91 -13.04 12.93
N THR A 205 8.31 -13.69 11.85
CA THR A 205 9.66 -14.21 11.62
C THR A 205 10.22 -13.67 10.30
N VAL A 206 11.53 -13.83 10.07
CA VAL A 206 12.16 -13.42 8.80
C VAL A 206 11.50 -14.15 7.63
N GLU A 207 11.20 -15.44 7.82
CA GLU A 207 10.60 -16.32 6.82
C GLU A 207 9.10 -16.10 6.66
N SER A 208 8.42 -15.60 7.69
CA SER A 208 6.97 -15.39 7.71
C SER A 208 6.62 -14.09 8.46
N PRO A 209 6.92 -12.93 7.85
CA PRO A 209 6.62 -11.66 8.47
C PRO A 209 5.11 -11.43 8.56
N VAL A 210 4.70 -10.60 9.51
CA VAL A 210 3.31 -10.10 9.56
C VAL A 210 3.17 -8.92 8.61
N ILE A 211 2.11 -8.92 7.81
CA ILE A 211 1.86 -7.88 6.80
C ILE A 211 0.72 -6.97 7.24
N PHE A 212 0.97 -5.66 7.26
CA PHE A 212 -0.04 -4.60 7.37
C PHE A 212 -0.05 -3.83 6.04
N ALA A 213 -1.13 -3.93 5.28
CA ALA A 213 -1.19 -3.36 3.93
C ALA A 213 -2.60 -2.90 3.56
N SER A 214 -2.73 -2.34 2.37
CA SER A 214 -4.03 -2.07 1.77
C SER A 214 -4.81 -3.35 1.47
N ASP A 215 -6.13 -3.25 1.46
CA ASP A 215 -7.03 -4.28 0.93
C ASP A 215 -7.04 -4.34 -0.62
N ARG A 216 -6.37 -3.39 -1.28
CA ARG A 216 -6.03 -3.41 -2.72
C ARG A 216 -4.73 -4.17 -2.95
N ILE A 217 -4.87 -5.45 -3.26
CA ILE A 217 -3.74 -6.39 -3.39
C ILE A 217 -3.29 -6.61 -4.83
N GLU A 218 -3.85 -5.86 -5.78
CA GLU A 218 -3.41 -5.87 -7.18
C GLU A 218 -1.97 -5.34 -7.31
N GLU A 219 -1.16 -5.94 -8.19
CA GLU A 219 0.26 -5.60 -8.36
C GLU A 219 0.47 -4.12 -8.67
N ILE A 220 -0.42 -3.52 -9.47
CA ILE A 220 -0.37 -2.08 -9.81
C ILE A 220 -0.54 -1.14 -8.61
N TYR A 221 -0.95 -1.66 -7.44
CA TYR A 221 -1.15 -0.91 -6.21
C TYR A 221 -0.09 -1.23 -5.14
N SER A 222 0.86 -2.14 -5.41
CA SER A 222 1.81 -2.63 -4.40
C SER A 222 2.66 -1.53 -3.78
N ASP A 223 2.99 -0.49 -4.54
CA ASP A 223 3.85 0.62 -4.12
C ASP A 223 3.09 1.96 -3.99
N VAL A 224 1.75 1.94 -4.15
CA VAL A 224 0.92 3.14 -4.14
C VAL A 224 0.68 3.59 -2.69
N PRO A 225 1.04 4.83 -2.32
CA PRO A 225 0.95 5.32 -0.95
C PRO A 225 -0.45 5.84 -0.57
N GLY A 226 -0.73 5.93 0.73
CA GLY A 226 -1.93 6.63 1.25
C GLY A 226 -3.26 5.89 1.08
N GLN A 227 -3.20 4.57 0.94
CA GLN A 227 -4.39 3.73 0.75
C GLN A 227 -5.16 3.47 2.04
N TRP A 228 -4.52 3.53 3.21
CA TRP A 228 -5.17 3.47 4.53
C TRP A 228 -4.49 4.43 5.51
N GLN A 229 -5.04 4.69 6.70
CA GLN A 229 -4.53 5.78 7.55
C GLN A 229 -3.23 5.42 8.28
N GLY A 230 -3.19 4.29 9.01
CA GLY A 230 -2.03 3.92 9.80
C GLY A 230 -2.31 3.14 11.08
N LEU A 231 -1.21 2.77 11.77
CA LEU A 231 -1.22 2.27 13.13
C LEU A 231 -1.03 3.43 14.11
N TYR A 232 -1.99 3.66 15.01
CA TYR A 232 -2.02 4.80 15.93
C TYR A 232 -1.95 4.34 17.38
N PHE A 233 -0.80 4.53 18.02
CA PHE A 233 -0.57 4.24 19.43
C PHE A 233 -0.92 5.46 20.25
N LEU A 234 -1.96 5.34 21.07
CA LEU A 234 -2.47 6.42 21.90
C LEU A 234 -1.70 6.46 23.23
N ASN A 235 -1.52 7.64 23.81
CA ASN A 235 -1.00 7.75 25.18
C ASN A 235 -1.81 6.85 26.13
N GLY A 236 -1.11 6.20 27.06
CA GLY A 236 -1.65 5.12 27.90
C GLY A 236 -1.39 3.72 27.34
N SER A 237 -1.17 3.59 26.02
CA SER A 237 -0.68 2.35 25.43
C SER A 237 0.73 2.03 25.93
N SER A 238 1.00 0.76 26.23
CA SER A 238 2.30 0.34 26.75
C SER A 238 2.63 -1.10 26.40
N GLY A 239 3.91 -1.46 26.44
CA GLY A 239 4.39 -2.81 26.17
C GLY A 239 4.25 -3.22 24.70
N ASN A 240 4.26 -2.28 23.76
CA ASN A 240 4.10 -2.56 22.34
C ASN A 240 5.37 -3.16 21.75
N ARG A 241 5.22 -4.25 20.99
CA ARG A 241 6.33 -4.97 20.36
C ARG A 241 5.95 -5.33 18.94
N ILE A 242 6.74 -4.92 17.97
CA ILE A 242 6.57 -5.33 16.57
C ILE A 242 7.85 -6.01 16.08
N ASN A 243 7.78 -7.33 15.89
CA ASN A 243 8.89 -8.14 15.40
C ASN A 243 8.56 -8.67 13.99
N ASN A 244 9.49 -8.49 13.04
CA ASN A 244 9.42 -9.01 11.67
C ASN A 244 8.08 -8.69 10.98
N ALA A 245 7.90 -7.42 10.62
CA ALA A 245 6.66 -6.97 10.00
C ALA A 245 6.92 -6.03 8.82
N SER A 246 6.01 -6.05 7.85
CA SER A 246 5.96 -5.10 6.76
C SER A 246 4.71 -4.25 6.88
N ILE A 247 4.88 -2.93 6.94
CA ILE A 247 3.81 -1.95 7.04
C ILE A 247 3.90 -1.07 5.80
N ILE A 248 2.93 -1.20 4.90
CA ILE A 248 2.99 -0.59 3.57
C ILE A 248 1.71 0.13 3.16
N ASN A 249 1.85 1.09 2.24
CA ASN A 249 0.75 1.79 1.55
C ASN A 249 -0.13 2.70 2.45
N ALA A 250 0.33 3.11 3.63
CA ALA A 250 -0.46 3.93 4.55
C ALA A 250 -0.31 5.44 4.28
N VAL A 251 -1.08 6.26 4.98
CA VAL A 251 -0.86 7.70 5.08
C VAL A 251 0.30 7.94 6.05
N THR A 252 0.19 7.38 7.25
CA THR A 252 1.28 7.29 8.23
C THR A 252 1.46 5.83 8.63
N GLY A 253 2.65 5.25 8.50
CA GLY A 253 2.86 3.84 8.84
C GLY A 253 2.60 3.56 10.32
N ILE A 254 3.37 4.23 11.18
CA ILE A 254 3.25 4.17 12.63
C ILE A 254 3.19 5.59 13.17
N HIS A 255 2.15 5.91 13.94
CA HIS A 255 2.03 7.15 14.69
C HIS A 255 1.95 6.83 16.19
N SER A 256 2.83 7.42 17.00
CA SER A 256 2.92 7.15 18.43
C SER A 256 2.81 8.42 19.26
N GLY A 257 1.78 8.46 20.11
CA GLY A 257 1.47 9.56 21.01
C GLY A 257 0.49 10.56 20.41
N ASN A 258 -0.22 11.28 21.28
CA ASN A 258 -1.20 12.29 20.91
C ASN A 258 -1.14 13.50 21.85
N LEU A 259 -1.67 14.64 21.39
CA LEU A 259 -1.59 15.91 22.10
C LEU A 259 -2.63 16.02 23.22
N GLY A 260 -2.31 16.85 24.22
CA GLY A 260 -3.31 17.38 25.17
C GLY A 260 -3.87 16.37 26.18
N THR A 261 -3.19 15.25 26.40
CA THR A 261 -3.60 14.22 27.38
C THR A 261 -2.62 14.13 28.56
N PRO A 262 -3.09 13.84 29.79
CA PRO A 262 -2.24 13.52 30.93
C PRO A 262 -1.70 12.07 30.91
N ASP A 263 -2.20 11.23 30.00
CA ASP A 263 -1.80 9.83 29.92
C ASP A 263 -0.32 9.71 29.50
N PRO A 264 0.42 8.71 30.02
CA PRO A 264 1.83 8.55 29.73
C PRO A 264 2.06 8.32 28.23
N ALA A 265 3.17 8.85 27.71
CA ALA A 265 3.54 8.63 26.32
C ALA A 265 3.80 7.13 26.05
N PRO A 266 3.44 6.62 24.86
CA PRO A 266 3.61 5.20 24.56
C PRO A 266 5.08 4.75 24.56
N ASP A 267 5.29 3.47 24.87
CA ASP A 267 6.55 2.76 24.60
C ASP A 267 6.37 1.75 23.45
N MET A 268 7.45 1.56 22.69
CA MET A 268 7.48 0.66 21.55
C MET A 268 8.87 0.07 21.29
N GLU A 269 8.91 -1.25 21.12
CA GLU A 269 10.06 -1.99 20.61
C GLU A 269 9.77 -2.44 19.16
N LEU A 270 10.61 -2.02 18.22
CA LEU A 270 10.54 -2.36 16.80
C LEU A 270 11.79 -3.17 16.43
N TYR A 271 11.61 -4.41 15.98
CA TYR A 271 12.72 -5.27 15.55
C TYR A 271 12.43 -5.87 14.19
N ASN A 272 13.32 -5.65 13.24
CA ASN A 272 13.19 -6.15 11.87
C ASN A 272 11.89 -5.68 11.18
N VAL A 273 11.69 -4.37 11.06
CA VAL A 273 10.44 -3.80 10.52
C VAL A 273 10.69 -3.04 9.23
N LEU A 274 9.92 -3.36 8.19
CA LEU A 274 9.86 -2.63 6.93
C LEU A 274 8.68 -1.65 6.97
N VAL A 275 8.93 -0.37 6.70
CA VAL A 275 7.90 0.66 6.55
C VAL A 275 8.12 1.41 5.24
N SER A 276 7.21 1.25 4.28
CA SER A 276 7.38 1.84 2.95
C SER A 276 6.06 2.30 2.32
N HIS A 277 6.16 3.17 1.31
CA HIS A 277 5.02 3.67 0.55
C HIS A 277 4.02 4.45 1.41
N MET A 278 4.50 5.50 2.08
CA MET A 278 3.67 6.35 2.92
C MET A 278 3.40 7.70 2.25
N SER A 279 2.15 8.19 2.28
CA SER A 279 1.86 9.50 1.69
C SER A 279 2.29 10.67 2.58
N VAL A 280 2.42 10.45 3.89
CA VAL A 280 2.90 11.44 4.87
C VAL A 280 4.17 10.96 5.55
N SER A 281 4.09 9.93 6.40
CA SER A 281 5.28 9.51 7.15
C SER A 281 5.40 8.03 7.44
N GLY A 282 6.63 7.53 7.52
CA GLY A 282 6.92 6.16 7.93
C GLY A 282 6.65 5.97 9.41
N LEU A 283 7.45 6.64 10.23
CA LEU A 283 7.34 6.68 11.67
C LEU A 283 7.14 8.12 12.15
N SER A 284 6.09 8.35 12.91
CA SER A 284 5.78 9.63 13.53
C SER A 284 5.62 9.45 15.04
N SER A 285 6.25 10.31 15.83
CA SER A 285 6.18 10.29 17.29
C SER A 285 5.96 11.68 17.85
N LEU A 286 5.08 11.75 18.84
CA LEU A 286 4.86 12.88 19.72
C LEU A 286 5.24 12.47 21.16
N GLY A 287 6.51 12.67 21.53
CA GLY A 287 7.01 12.47 22.89
C GLY A 287 7.14 11.01 23.36
N SER A 288 7.03 10.02 22.46
CA SER A 288 7.08 8.59 22.80
C SER A 288 8.49 8.10 23.12
N ARG A 289 8.58 6.84 23.60
CA ARG A 289 9.84 6.10 23.74
C ARG A 289 9.90 4.95 22.74
N ILE A 290 10.85 4.98 21.83
CA ILE A 290 10.95 4.01 20.73
C ILE A 290 12.37 3.46 20.63
N THR A 291 12.48 2.14 20.70
CA THR A 291 13.71 1.41 20.36
C THR A 291 13.48 0.68 19.04
N ALA A 292 14.20 1.08 18.00
CA ALA A 292 14.13 0.49 16.66
C ALA A 292 15.45 -0.17 16.28
N GLN A 293 15.38 -1.44 15.89
CA GLN A 293 16.52 -2.26 15.52
C GLN A 293 16.23 -2.94 14.18
N ASN A 294 17.19 -2.91 13.23
CA ASN A 294 16.99 -3.48 11.90
C ASN A 294 15.72 -2.94 11.20
N MET A 295 15.56 -1.62 11.15
CA MET A 295 14.39 -1.01 10.54
C MET A 295 14.73 -0.42 9.17
N LEU A 296 13.90 -0.68 8.16
CA LEU A 296 13.95 0.03 6.88
C LEU A 296 12.74 0.95 6.79
N ILE A 297 12.98 2.25 6.60
CA ILE A 297 11.95 3.24 6.31
C ILE A 297 12.25 3.94 4.99
N SER A 298 11.34 3.84 4.03
CA SER A 298 11.54 4.36 2.68
C SER A 298 10.27 4.94 2.05
N HIS A 299 10.44 5.65 0.94
CA HIS A 299 9.37 6.10 0.06
C HIS A 299 8.21 6.79 0.80
N CYS A 300 8.51 7.94 1.40
CA CYS A 300 7.58 8.72 2.22
C CYS A 300 7.39 10.13 1.65
N GLY A 301 6.15 10.55 1.41
CA GLY A 301 5.81 11.84 0.81
C GLY A 301 6.29 13.05 1.59
N TYR A 302 6.35 12.95 2.93
CA TYR A 302 6.95 13.97 3.77
C TYR A 302 8.20 13.45 4.51
N TYR A 303 8.01 12.76 5.62
CA TYR A 303 9.10 12.35 6.51
C TYR A 303 9.17 10.84 6.56
N CYS A 304 10.35 10.24 6.41
CA CYS A 304 10.49 8.84 6.85
C CYS A 304 10.34 8.76 8.36
N THR A 305 10.96 9.70 9.09
CA THR A 305 10.92 9.72 10.56
C THR A 305 10.64 11.13 11.06
N PHE A 306 9.55 11.30 11.79
CA PHE A 306 9.13 12.56 12.40
C PHE A 306 9.07 12.41 13.91
N LEU A 307 10.01 13.00 14.64
CA LEU A 307 10.12 12.93 16.09
C LEU A 307 9.90 14.34 16.65
N ALA A 308 8.74 14.60 17.24
CA ALA A 308 8.43 15.91 17.80
C ALA A 308 7.97 15.79 19.26
N MET A 309 7.88 16.94 19.93
CA MET A 309 7.47 17.02 21.33
C MET A 309 8.37 16.18 22.26
N GLY A 310 9.67 16.10 21.96
CA GLY A 310 10.65 15.39 22.80
C GLY A 310 10.55 13.87 22.64
N GLY A 311 10.85 13.13 23.71
CA GLY A 311 10.82 11.67 23.73
C GLY A 311 12.20 11.02 23.95
N ASP A 312 12.26 9.70 23.77
CA ASP A 312 13.47 8.90 23.97
C ASP A 312 13.60 7.86 22.84
N TYR A 313 14.60 8.02 21.99
CA TYR A 313 14.71 7.28 20.74
C TYR A 313 16.08 6.65 20.56
N SER A 314 16.09 5.40 20.10
CA SER A 314 17.29 4.67 19.71
C SER A 314 17.04 3.92 18.40
N PHE A 315 17.84 4.20 17.38
CA PHE A 315 17.81 3.53 16.08
C PHE A 315 19.15 2.83 15.86
N THR A 316 19.13 1.50 15.76
CA THR A 316 20.34 0.69 15.58
C THR A 316 20.22 -0.17 14.33
N HIS A 317 21.20 -0.10 13.44
CA HIS A 317 21.16 -0.80 12.16
C HIS A 317 19.89 -0.46 11.35
N CYS A 318 19.52 0.82 11.30
CA CYS A 318 18.36 1.27 10.54
C CYS A 318 18.80 1.91 9.21
N THR A 319 17.99 1.73 8.17
CA THR A 319 18.13 2.44 6.89
C THR A 319 16.92 3.34 6.70
N ILE A 320 17.16 4.65 6.66
CA ILE A 320 16.16 5.68 6.35
C ILE A 320 16.54 6.25 4.99
N ALA A 321 15.84 5.83 3.93
CA ALA A 321 16.18 6.13 2.55
C ALA A 321 14.98 6.71 1.80
N ASN A 322 14.93 8.04 1.64
CA ASN A 322 13.75 8.69 1.09
C ASN A 322 13.91 9.22 -0.33
N GLN A 323 13.19 8.60 -1.24
CA GLN A 323 12.86 9.13 -2.55
C GLN A 323 11.34 9.29 -2.67
N TRP A 324 10.91 10.27 -3.46
CA TRP A 324 9.50 10.52 -3.66
C TRP A 324 9.28 11.01 -5.08
N ASP A 325 8.58 10.22 -5.87
CA ASP A 325 8.51 10.40 -7.32
C ASP A 325 7.16 10.99 -7.79
N TYR A 326 6.20 11.16 -6.87
CA TYR A 326 4.89 11.72 -7.17
C TYR A 326 4.89 13.27 -7.19
N SER A 327 5.81 13.91 -6.47
CA SER A 327 5.91 15.37 -6.40
C SER A 327 7.30 15.82 -5.91
N ASN A 328 7.55 17.14 -5.91
CA ASN A 328 8.78 17.67 -5.33
C ASN A 328 8.71 17.64 -3.79
N ARG A 329 9.51 16.78 -3.16
CA ARG A 329 9.59 16.70 -1.69
C ARG A 329 10.30 17.92 -1.10
N ILE A 330 9.60 18.65 -0.22
CA ILE A 330 10.15 19.82 0.48
C ILE A 330 10.69 19.51 1.88
N SER A 331 10.13 18.52 2.57
CA SER A 331 10.55 18.06 3.89
C SER A 331 11.88 17.27 3.86
N PRO A 332 12.64 17.24 4.96
CA PRO A 332 13.74 16.29 5.18
C PRO A 332 13.21 14.85 5.36
N SER A 333 14.10 13.86 5.30
CA SER A 333 13.75 12.47 5.66
C SER A 333 13.52 12.31 7.17
N VAL A 334 14.34 12.98 7.98
CA VAL A 334 14.28 12.93 9.44
C VAL A 334 14.02 14.33 10.00
N TYR A 335 13.00 14.46 10.83
CA TYR A 335 12.69 15.67 11.59
C TYR A 335 12.78 15.37 13.08
N ILE A 336 13.48 16.22 13.83
CA ILE A 336 13.62 16.09 15.29
C ILE A 336 13.34 17.43 15.97
N SER A 337 12.44 17.43 16.96
CA SER A 337 12.20 18.57 17.82
C SER A 337 11.75 18.17 19.23
N ASP A 338 11.97 19.08 20.17
CA ASP A 338 11.45 18.99 21.54
C ASP A 338 10.08 19.69 21.70
N TYR A 339 9.48 20.14 20.59
CA TYR A 339 8.16 20.76 20.56
C TYR A 339 7.35 20.39 19.32
N TYR A 340 6.05 20.58 19.38
CA TYR A 340 5.14 20.49 18.25
C TYR A 340 4.12 21.64 18.34
N ASP A 341 3.94 22.37 17.26
CA ASP A 341 2.97 23.47 17.19
C ASP A 341 1.69 22.99 16.49
N TYR A 342 0.56 23.11 17.17
CA TYR A 342 -0.75 22.71 16.65
C TYR A 342 -1.83 23.68 17.12
N ASN A 343 -2.65 24.20 16.20
CA ASN A 343 -3.70 25.18 16.46
C ASN A 343 -3.21 26.35 17.36
N GLU A 344 -2.12 27.00 16.95
CA GLU A 344 -1.49 28.13 17.67
C GLU A 344 -0.97 27.81 19.09
N THR A 345 -1.04 26.54 19.50
CA THR A 345 -0.54 26.07 20.80
C THR A 345 0.76 25.30 20.60
N ARG A 346 1.78 25.64 21.38
CA ARG A 346 3.03 24.90 21.44
C ARG A 346 2.97 23.83 22.53
N TYR A 347 3.18 22.59 22.14
CA TYR A 347 3.37 21.46 23.04
C TYR A 347 4.85 21.14 23.09
N ALA A 348 5.48 21.24 24.27
CA ALA A 348 6.90 20.99 24.43
C ALA A 348 7.14 19.95 25.53
N ALA A 349 8.09 19.06 25.30
CA ALA A 349 8.56 18.12 26.30
C ALA A 349 10.06 17.88 26.12
N GLN A 350 10.70 17.28 27.12
CA GLN A 350 12.12 17.00 27.05
C GLN A 350 12.41 15.94 25.98
N LEU A 351 13.37 16.21 25.09
CA LEU A 351 14.06 15.16 24.35
C LEU A 351 15.11 14.55 25.30
N VAL A 352 14.84 13.34 25.80
CA VAL A 352 15.78 12.59 26.64
C VAL A 352 16.97 12.18 25.79
N LYS A 353 16.71 11.60 24.61
CA LYS A 353 17.73 11.19 23.63
C LYS A 353 17.13 10.98 22.25
N ALA A 354 17.90 11.24 21.20
CA ALA A 354 17.70 10.62 19.89
C ALA A 354 19.05 10.11 19.37
N GLY A 355 19.26 8.79 19.45
CA GLY A 355 20.50 8.14 19.04
C GLY A 355 20.34 7.33 17.77
N PHE A 356 21.30 7.46 16.85
CA PHE A 356 21.40 6.68 15.62
C PHE A 356 22.74 5.96 15.57
N TYR A 357 22.72 4.65 15.39
CA TYR A 357 23.89 3.78 15.52
C TYR A 357 23.96 2.80 14.36
N ASN A 358 25.12 2.69 13.71
CA ASN A 358 25.30 1.84 12.51
C ASN A 358 24.16 2.04 11.50
N SER A 359 23.71 3.27 11.30
CA SER A 359 22.47 3.56 10.56
C SER A 359 22.71 4.45 9.35
N VAL A 360 21.86 4.33 8.33
CA VAL A 360 21.90 5.14 7.12
C VAL A 360 20.75 6.14 7.13
N ILE A 361 21.04 7.42 6.84
CA ILE A 361 20.05 8.46 6.60
C ILE A 361 20.40 9.16 5.28
N THR A 362 19.59 8.93 4.25
CA THR A 362 19.88 9.35 2.87
C THR A 362 18.62 9.60 2.07
N GLY A 363 18.74 10.30 0.94
CA GLY A 363 17.63 10.60 0.05
C GLY A 363 18.06 11.46 -1.13
N ARG A 364 17.09 12.13 -1.77
CA ARG A 364 17.34 12.95 -2.98
C ARG A 364 17.63 14.43 -2.70
N LYS A 365 17.66 14.88 -1.44
CA LYS A 365 17.92 16.28 -1.05
C LYS A 365 19.36 16.47 -0.55
N GLY A 366 19.88 17.69 -0.61
CA GLY A 366 21.19 18.02 -0.03
C GLY A 366 21.24 17.89 1.49
N SER A 367 20.11 18.07 2.19
CA SER A 367 20.00 17.84 3.63
C SER A 367 18.76 17.05 3.95
N GLU A 368 18.96 15.88 4.54
CA GLU A 368 17.91 14.92 4.87
C GLU A 368 17.54 14.93 6.35
N ILE A 369 18.17 15.78 7.16
CA ILE A 369 17.88 15.93 8.58
C ILE A 369 17.51 17.40 8.86
N TYR A 370 16.46 17.61 9.64
CA TYR A 370 16.14 18.92 10.21
C TYR A 370 15.91 18.81 11.70
N ILE A 371 16.64 19.61 12.45
CA ILE A 371 16.57 19.63 13.91
C ILE A 371 16.21 21.05 14.35
N THR A 372 15.21 21.17 15.21
CA THR A 372 14.79 22.45 15.80
C THR A 372 14.44 22.26 17.26
N SER A 373 14.55 23.32 18.05
CA SER A 373 14.27 23.24 19.47
C SER A 373 13.63 24.50 20.03
N VAL A 374 12.96 24.35 21.18
CA VAL A 374 12.51 25.47 22.00
C VAL A 374 13.73 26.29 22.41
N ASP A 375 13.65 27.60 22.18
CA ASP A 375 14.67 28.58 22.54
C ASP A 375 16.08 28.28 21.98
N GLN A 376 16.16 27.54 20.86
CA GLN A 376 17.42 27.19 20.18
C GLN A 376 18.41 26.40 21.08
N LYS A 377 17.91 25.70 22.11
CA LYS A 377 18.76 24.87 22.97
C LYS A 377 19.35 23.68 22.21
N GLN A 378 20.55 23.27 22.60
CA GLN A 378 21.14 22.03 22.08
C GLN A 378 20.37 20.83 22.62
N LEU A 379 19.93 19.96 21.70
CA LEU A 379 19.22 18.72 22.03
C LEU A 379 20.20 17.56 22.20
N ASN A 380 19.83 16.55 23.00
CA ASN A 380 20.63 15.34 23.19
C ASN A 380 20.47 14.38 22.00
N ILE A 381 21.26 14.61 20.95
CA ILE A 381 21.21 13.86 19.70
C ILE A 381 22.62 13.38 19.37
N GLU A 382 22.74 12.12 18.97
CA GLU A 382 24.02 11.54 18.56
C GLU A 382 23.87 10.60 17.37
N PHE A 383 24.93 10.58 16.56
CA PHE A 383 25.11 9.69 15.42
C PHE A 383 26.45 8.98 15.57
N ILE A 384 26.47 7.66 15.49
CA ILE A 384 27.69 6.86 15.64
C ILE A 384 27.74 5.82 14.52
N ASN A 385 28.83 5.81 13.76
CA ASN A 385 29.02 4.91 12.61
C ASN A 385 27.86 4.98 11.62
N CYS A 386 27.41 6.19 11.27
CA CYS A 386 26.32 6.37 10.33
C CYS A 386 26.81 6.81 8.95
N LEU A 387 26.03 6.52 7.91
CA LEU A 387 26.11 7.27 6.64
C LEU A 387 24.98 8.30 6.63
N ILE A 388 25.33 9.58 6.46
CA ILE A 388 24.40 10.69 6.58
C ILE A 388 24.51 11.61 5.37
N GLN A 389 23.36 11.94 4.77
CA GLN A 389 23.23 12.98 3.77
C GLN A 389 22.74 14.27 4.40
N ASP A 390 23.69 15.12 4.80
CA ASP A 390 23.40 16.41 5.42
C ASP A 390 24.56 17.40 5.25
N GLU A 391 24.24 18.67 5.03
CA GLU A 391 25.23 19.75 4.84
C GLU A 391 25.50 20.52 6.15
N TYR A 392 24.60 20.44 7.14
CA TYR A 392 24.54 21.38 8.28
C TYR A 392 24.59 20.71 9.66
N LEU A 393 24.83 19.40 9.75
CA LEU A 393 24.85 18.63 11.00
C LEU A 393 26.04 18.92 11.95
N GLN A 394 26.82 19.99 11.72
CA GLN A 394 28.10 20.25 12.40
C GLN A 394 27.99 20.53 13.91
N GLN A 395 26.78 20.77 14.43
CA GLN A 395 26.53 21.12 15.84
C GLN A 395 26.16 19.94 16.74
N TYR A 396 26.01 18.74 16.18
CA TYR A 396 25.64 17.53 16.92
C TYR A 396 26.79 16.52 16.92
N THR A 397 26.80 15.63 17.91
CA THR A 397 27.80 14.56 18.01
C THR A 397 27.61 13.60 16.84
N ALA A 398 28.57 13.58 15.93
CA ALA A 398 28.66 12.61 14.84
C ALA A 398 30.03 11.94 14.91
N ASP A 399 30.08 10.73 15.45
CA ASP A 399 31.30 9.94 15.61
C ASP A 399 31.41 8.88 14.51
N ASN A 400 32.59 8.79 13.90
CA ASN A 400 32.88 7.89 12.78
C ASN A 400 31.80 7.84 11.67
N CYS A 401 31.19 8.98 11.35
CA CYS A 401 30.13 9.07 10.34
C CYS A 401 30.69 9.41 8.95
N ILE A 402 30.08 8.84 7.92
CA ILE A 402 30.35 9.11 6.50
C ILE A 402 29.31 10.12 6.01
N PHE A 403 29.76 11.26 5.48
CA PHE A 403 28.86 12.31 5.03
C PHE A 403 28.81 12.43 3.50
N ASN A 404 27.59 12.59 2.96
CA ASN A 404 27.33 13.00 1.59
C ASN A 404 28.00 12.11 0.52
N GLN A 405 28.14 10.81 0.81
CA GLN A 405 28.54 9.79 -0.17
C GLN A 405 27.31 8.99 -0.59
N ASP A 406 27.27 8.59 -1.87
CA ASP A 406 26.26 7.67 -2.37
C ASP A 406 26.39 6.32 -1.63
N PRO A 407 25.33 5.81 -0.97
CA PRO A 407 25.36 4.49 -0.34
C PRO A 407 25.57 3.34 -1.33
N LEU A 408 25.38 3.56 -2.64
CA LEU A 408 25.47 2.55 -3.68
C LEU A 408 24.58 1.34 -3.36
N PHE A 409 23.29 1.61 -3.16
CA PHE A 409 22.28 0.56 -3.06
C PHE A 409 22.11 -0.19 -4.38
N LEU A 410 21.67 -1.45 -4.33
CA LEU A 410 21.43 -2.28 -5.52
C LEU A 410 20.43 -1.66 -6.48
N SER A 411 19.30 -1.15 -5.98
CA SER A 411 18.36 -0.40 -6.82
C SER A 411 17.51 0.56 -6.01
N TRP A 412 17.60 1.85 -6.36
CA TRP A 412 16.67 2.83 -5.85
C TRP A 412 15.25 2.61 -6.41
N SER A 413 15.08 2.33 -7.71
CA SER A 413 13.75 2.22 -8.33
C SER A 413 12.93 1.06 -7.78
N GLU A 414 13.60 -0.05 -7.45
CA GLU A 414 12.97 -1.25 -6.89
C GLU A 414 12.92 -1.24 -5.35
N TYR A 415 13.32 -0.12 -4.72
CA TYR A 415 13.42 0.02 -3.26
C TYR A 415 14.31 -1.06 -2.61
N ASP A 416 15.35 -1.49 -3.31
CA ASP A 416 16.33 -2.48 -2.87
C ASP A 416 17.56 -1.77 -2.28
N PHE A 417 17.50 -1.56 -0.96
CA PHE A 417 18.51 -0.84 -0.19
C PHE A 417 19.63 -1.72 0.35
N ARG A 418 19.84 -2.90 -0.23
CA ARG A 418 21.04 -3.71 0.04
C ARG A 418 22.28 -3.01 -0.55
N PRO A 419 23.44 -3.06 0.12
CA PRO A 419 24.66 -2.49 -0.42
C PRO A 419 25.16 -3.25 -1.65
N ASP A 420 25.65 -2.52 -2.66
CA ASP A 420 26.45 -3.07 -3.76
C ASP A 420 27.90 -3.37 -3.31
N ASN A 421 28.65 -4.14 -4.11
CA ASN A 421 30.05 -4.51 -3.83
C ASN A 421 31.02 -3.33 -3.63
N LEU A 422 30.72 -2.14 -4.17
CA LEU A 422 31.53 -0.93 -3.99
C LEU A 422 31.00 0.00 -2.91
N SER A 423 29.96 -0.40 -2.19
CA SER A 423 29.28 0.46 -1.23
C SER A 423 30.20 0.97 -0.11
N PRO A 424 30.13 2.26 0.24
CA PRO A 424 30.84 2.80 1.39
C PRO A 424 30.27 2.32 2.73
N LEU A 425 29.15 1.58 2.73
CA LEU A 425 28.55 1.01 3.93
C LEU A 425 29.33 -0.20 4.46
N ILE A 426 30.10 -0.86 3.58
CA ILE A 426 30.68 -2.17 3.83
C ILE A 426 31.80 -2.10 4.88
N ASN A 427 31.72 -2.93 5.93
CA ASN A 427 32.70 -3.04 7.02
C ASN A 427 32.95 -1.70 7.76
N LYS A 428 31.95 -0.81 7.83
CA LYS A 428 32.06 0.52 8.49
C LYS A 428 31.27 0.66 9.78
N GLY A 429 30.43 -0.31 10.12
CA GLY A 429 29.71 -0.35 11.38
C GLY A 429 30.62 -0.63 12.58
N ALA A 430 30.18 -0.21 13.76
CA ALA A 430 30.81 -0.56 15.02
C ALA A 430 30.35 -1.94 15.50
N VAL A 431 31.31 -2.82 15.79
CA VAL A 431 31.10 -4.18 16.31
C VAL A 431 30.28 -4.20 17.61
N TYR A 432 30.37 -3.15 18.44
CA TYR A 432 29.57 -3.05 19.66
C TYR A 432 28.06 -3.17 19.39
N TYR A 433 27.55 -2.45 18.39
CA TYR A 433 26.13 -2.47 18.05
C TYR A 433 25.72 -3.75 17.30
N ALA A 434 26.63 -4.34 16.52
CA ALA A 434 26.39 -5.66 15.92
C ALA A 434 26.30 -6.77 16.98
N ASN A 435 27.03 -6.69 18.09
CA ASN A 435 26.85 -7.67 19.18
C ASN A 435 25.49 -7.54 19.89
N ILE A 436 24.84 -6.36 19.82
CA ILE A 436 23.49 -6.16 20.34
C ILE A 436 22.45 -6.66 19.32
N VAL A 437 22.69 -6.41 18.03
CA VAL A 437 21.83 -6.80 16.91
C VAL A 437 22.64 -7.63 15.90
N PRO A 438 22.85 -8.93 16.15
CA PRO A 438 23.85 -9.73 15.43
C PRO A 438 23.42 -10.22 14.05
N ALA A 439 22.14 -10.14 13.72
CA ALA A 439 21.62 -10.49 12.41
C ALA A 439 21.11 -9.25 11.69
N ASP A 440 21.16 -9.23 10.36
CA ASP A 440 20.52 -8.22 9.51
C ASP A 440 19.02 -8.47 9.35
N MET A 441 18.32 -7.61 8.57
CA MET A 441 16.88 -7.77 8.33
C MET A 441 16.48 -9.10 7.67
N ARG A 442 17.43 -9.81 7.07
CA ARG A 442 17.22 -11.07 6.36
C ARG A 442 17.73 -12.27 7.16
N GLY A 443 18.14 -12.06 8.41
CA GLY A 443 18.68 -13.11 9.28
C GLY A 443 20.15 -13.45 9.03
N ASN A 444 20.87 -12.71 8.19
CA ASN A 444 22.30 -12.96 7.95
C ASN A 444 23.14 -12.40 9.10
N SER A 445 24.21 -13.11 9.48
CA SER A 445 25.12 -12.65 10.55
C SER A 445 25.89 -11.39 10.14
N ARG A 446 26.04 -10.45 11.08
CA ARG A 446 26.87 -9.24 10.99
C ARG A 446 28.22 -9.37 11.70
N ILE A 447 28.51 -10.56 12.23
CA ILE A 447 29.69 -10.83 13.06
C ILE A 447 30.56 -11.95 12.47
N ASP A 448 30.22 -12.43 11.29
CA ASP A 448 30.89 -13.55 10.62
C ASP A 448 31.97 -13.08 9.61
N ASP A 449 32.04 -11.77 9.32
CA ASP A 449 33.02 -11.16 8.43
C ASP A 449 33.91 -10.12 9.16
N GLU A 450 34.57 -9.22 8.42
CA GLU A 450 35.62 -8.34 8.97
C GLU A 450 35.08 -7.30 9.97
N ALA A 451 33.94 -6.69 9.65
CA ALA A 451 33.21 -5.76 10.50
C ALA A 451 31.77 -5.60 9.98
N PRO A 452 30.79 -5.25 10.83
CA PRO A 452 29.41 -5.11 10.38
C PRO A 452 29.24 -3.97 9.37
N ASP A 453 28.26 -4.11 8.49
CA ASP A 453 27.86 -3.04 7.58
C ASP A 453 27.00 -1.98 8.29
N ILE A 454 27.05 -0.74 7.78
CA ILE A 454 26.14 0.32 8.21
C ILE A 454 24.78 0.12 7.54
N GLY A 455 23.70 0.16 8.32
CA GLY A 455 22.32 0.08 7.85
C GLY A 455 21.65 -1.25 8.17
N ALA A 456 20.47 -1.45 7.57
CA ALA A 456 19.57 -2.55 7.89
C ALA A 456 19.95 -3.91 7.24
N TYR A 457 20.85 -3.88 6.27
CA TYR A 457 21.31 -5.08 5.56
C TYR A 457 22.79 -5.32 5.79
N GLU A 458 23.19 -6.59 5.74
CA GLU A 458 24.58 -7.02 5.64
C GLU A 458 24.86 -7.50 4.21
N LYS A 459 25.98 -7.06 3.64
CA LYS A 459 26.40 -7.45 2.30
C LYS A 459 26.67 -8.94 2.23
N GLN A 460 25.99 -9.63 1.31
CA GLN A 460 26.27 -11.04 1.05
C GLN A 460 27.13 -11.23 -0.21
N PRO A 461 28.01 -12.26 -0.26
CA PRO A 461 28.76 -12.60 -1.47
C PRO A 461 27.82 -12.82 -2.68
N GLY A 462 28.19 -12.26 -3.82
CA GLY A 462 27.43 -12.40 -5.07
C GLY A 462 26.35 -11.34 -5.30
N GLU A 463 25.95 -10.58 -4.29
CA GLU A 463 25.05 -9.44 -4.47
C GLU A 463 25.76 -8.32 -5.23
N ASN A 464 25.24 -7.96 -6.40
CA ASN A 464 25.75 -6.87 -7.23
C ASN A 464 24.59 -6.22 -7.94
N ASP A 465 24.71 -4.92 -8.20
CA ASP A 465 23.81 -4.22 -9.12
C ASP A 465 24.00 -4.80 -10.53
N THR A 466 23.03 -5.60 -10.99
CA THR A 466 23.10 -6.24 -12.32
C THR A 466 22.77 -5.28 -13.47
N GLN A 467 22.41 -4.03 -13.17
CA GLN A 467 21.99 -3.04 -14.16
C GLN A 467 23.08 -2.03 -14.53
N LYS A 468 24.32 -2.19 -14.02
CA LYS A 468 25.48 -1.37 -14.36
C LYS A 468 26.48 -2.02 -15.31
#